data_AF-A0A5K1B1E8-F1
#
_entry.id   AF-A0A5K1B1E8-F1
#
_cell.length_a   1.000
_cell.length_b   1.000
_cell.length_c   1.000
_cell.angle_alpha   90.00
_cell.angle_beta   90.00
_cell.angle_gamma   90.00
#
_symmetry.space_group_name_H-M   'P 1'
#
loop_
_entity.id
_entity.type
_entity.pdbx_description
1 polymer ?
#
loop_
_entity_poly.entity_id
_entity_poly.type
_entity_poly.pdbx_seq_one_letter_code
_entity_poly.pdbx_strand_id
1 'polypeptide(L)'
;ALSQMGGSDIDASSSRKILDKQGGEFRLSSKMPLLSVILNLDAVSQAAILRKHVQVLEHSQTLSRRDLEWAFALFLALDEPVNAETAASIRCLLRKCAHLRASKVDYDDDVVMMNIIITIAGKYFGQSDK
;
A
#
# COMPACT_ATOMS: atom_id res chain seq x y z
N ALA A 1 -12.02 -34.10 28.86
CA ALA A 1 -12.43 -33.40 27.63
C ALA A 1 -11.57 -32.16 27.46
N LEU A 2 -10.41 -32.28 26.81
CA LEU A 2 -9.57 -31.17 26.40
C LEU A 2 -9.01 -31.56 25.04
N SER A 3 -9.66 -31.07 23.99
CA SER A 3 -9.25 -31.30 22.60
C SER A 3 -9.13 -29.95 21.90
N GLN A 4 -7.92 -29.71 21.41
CA GLN A 4 -7.59 -29.03 20.16
C GLN A 4 -7.73 -27.49 20.14
N MET A 5 -6.65 -26.80 20.53
CA MET A 5 -6.28 -25.53 19.89
C MET A 5 -5.76 -25.85 18.49
N GLY A 6 -6.64 -25.76 17.49
CA GLY A 6 -6.24 -25.79 16.08
C GLY A 6 -5.61 -24.45 15.70
N GLY A 7 -4.29 -24.36 15.80
CA GLY A 7 -3.53 -23.34 15.09
C GLY A 7 -3.69 -23.58 13.60
N SER A 8 -4.47 -22.74 12.92
CA SER A 8 -4.61 -22.79 11.48
C SER A 8 -3.32 -22.28 10.86
N ASP A 9 -2.51 -23.21 10.36
CA ASP A 9 -1.36 -22.95 9.52
C ASP A 9 -1.78 -22.09 8.32
N ILE A 10 -1.34 -20.83 8.31
CA ILE A 10 -1.49 -19.94 7.16
C ILE A 10 -0.46 -20.40 6.12
N ASP A 11 -0.92 -21.23 5.20
CA ASP A 11 -0.16 -21.78 4.08
C ASP A 11 0.51 -20.67 3.25
N ALA A 12 1.84 -20.77 3.09
CA ALA A 12 2.69 -19.89 2.28
C ALA A 12 2.26 -19.83 0.79
N SER A 13 1.39 -20.73 0.33
CA SER A 13 0.80 -20.68 -1.00
C SER A 13 -0.22 -19.54 -1.17
N SER A 14 -0.79 -19.01 -0.08
CA SER A 14 -1.67 -17.82 -0.11
C SER A 14 -0.89 -16.53 -0.38
N SER A 15 0.36 -16.44 0.08
CA SER A 15 1.24 -15.28 -0.14
C SER A 15 1.55 -15.06 -1.63
N ARG A 16 1.61 -16.15 -2.42
CA ARG A 16 1.82 -16.09 -3.88
C ARG A 16 0.60 -15.58 -4.65
N LYS A 17 -0.60 -15.55 -4.04
CA LYS A 17 -1.85 -15.07 -4.67
C LYS A 17 -2.15 -13.59 -4.43
N ILE A 18 -1.33 -12.86 -3.69
CA ILE A 18 -1.48 -11.39 -3.58
C ILE A 18 -1.26 -10.71 -4.93
N LEU A 19 -0.45 -11.36 -5.77
CA LEU A 19 -0.08 -10.91 -7.10
C LEU A 19 -0.89 -11.67 -8.17
N ASP A 20 -2.10 -11.19 -8.46
CA ASP A 20 -2.81 -11.66 -9.65
C ASP A 20 -2.14 -11.04 -10.89
N LYS A 21 -1.26 -11.81 -11.54
CA LYS A 21 -0.80 -11.49 -12.89
C LYS A 21 -1.88 -11.89 -13.89
N GLN A 22 -2.91 -11.07 -14.07
CA GLN A 22 -3.74 -11.15 -15.27
C GLN A 22 -3.23 -10.14 -16.30
N GLY A 23 -2.59 -10.64 -17.36
CA GLY A 23 -2.30 -9.87 -18.58
C GLY A 23 -1.63 -8.50 -18.36
N GLY A 24 -0.36 -8.47 -17.98
CA GLY A 24 0.46 -7.25 -18.00
C GLY A 24 0.18 -6.17 -16.95
N GLU A 25 -0.99 -6.16 -16.31
CA GLU A 25 -1.31 -5.20 -15.23
C GLU A 25 -1.05 -5.82 -13.85
N PHE A 26 -0.23 -5.14 -13.04
CA PHE A 26 -0.09 -5.43 -11.62
C PHE A 26 -1.32 -4.88 -10.90
N ARG A 27 -2.27 -5.73 -10.51
CA ARG A 27 -3.38 -5.34 -9.63
C ARG A 27 -3.22 -6.11 -8.33
N LEU A 28 -3.15 -5.38 -7.22
CA LEU A 28 -3.25 -6.02 -5.91
C LEU A 28 -4.61 -6.69 -5.80
N SER A 29 -4.64 -7.89 -5.23
CA SER A 29 -5.80 -8.77 -5.20
C SER A 29 -7.09 -8.03 -4.80
N SER A 30 -8.23 -8.53 -5.29
CA SER A 30 -9.56 -8.07 -4.87
C SER A 30 -9.88 -8.37 -3.40
N LYS A 31 -8.92 -8.87 -2.62
CA LYS A 31 -9.02 -9.11 -1.18
C LYS A 31 -8.23 -8.05 -0.41
N MET A 32 -8.71 -7.73 0.79
CA MET A 32 -8.04 -6.78 1.69
C MET A 32 -6.59 -7.24 1.98
N PRO A 33 -5.61 -6.32 2.07
CA PRO A 33 -4.26 -6.68 2.48
C PRO A 33 -4.27 -7.33 3.86
N LEU A 34 -3.92 -8.61 3.96
CA LEU A 34 -3.61 -9.19 5.26
C LEU A 34 -2.23 -8.68 5.68
N LEU A 35 -2.19 -7.82 6.70
CA LEU A 35 -0.94 -7.27 7.24
C LEU A 35 0.05 -8.36 7.62
N SER A 36 -0.44 -9.48 8.18
CA SER A 36 0.40 -10.64 8.52
C SER A 36 1.16 -11.18 7.30
N VAL A 37 0.57 -11.13 6.11
CA VAL A 37 1.23 -11.61 4.90
C VAL A 37 2.29 -10.61 4.43
N ILE A 38 1.98 -9.30 4.47
CA ILE A 38 2.90 -8.25 4.03
C ILE A 38 4.11 -8.17 4.97
N LEU A 39 3.88 -8.29 6.29
CA LEU A 39 4.94 -8.28 7.31
C LEU A 39 5.87 -9.51 7.23
N ASN A 40 5.39 -10.63 6.66
CA ASN A 40 6.22 -11.81 6.42
C ASN A 40 7.10 -11.69 5.14
N LEU A 41 6.93 -10.64 4.34
CA LEU A 41 7.79 -10.38 3.18
C LEU A 41 9.08 -9.69 3.63
N ASP A 42 10.18 -9.96 2.91
CA ASP A 42 11.42 -9.22 3.12
C ASP A 42 11.29 -7.75 2.66
N ALA A 43 12.14 -6.88 3.21
CA ALA A 43 12.12 -5.44 2.94
C ALA A 43 12.24 -5.09 1.44
N VAL A 44 12.98 -5.89 0.65
CA VAL A 44 13.14 -5.65 -0.80
C VAL A 44 11.83 -5.96 -1.52
N SER A 45 11.16 -7.05 -1.16
CA SER A 45 9.85 -7.42 -1.70
C SER A 45 8.78 -6.39 -1.33
N GLN A 46 8.72 -5.95 -0.08
CA GLN A 46 7.78 -4.90 0.35
C GLN A 46 7.97 -3.59 -0.44
N ALA A 47 9.22 -3.13 -0.57
CA ALA A 47 9.57 -1.96 -1.36
C ALA A 47 9.22 -2.13 -2.85
N ALA A 48 9.48 -3.30 -3.44
CA ALA A 48 9.14 -3.58 -4.83
C ALA A 48 7.62 -3.59 -5.07
N ILE A 49 6.85 -4.15 -4.14
CA ILE A 49 5.38 -4.16 -4.21
C ILE A 49 4.84 -2.74 -4.10
N LEU A 50 5.35 -1.93 -3.16
CA LEU A 50 4.97 -0.53 -3.01
C LEU A 50 5.24 0.27 -4.28
N ARG A 51 6.44 0.17 -4.85
CA ARG A 51 6.79 0.87 -6.09
C ARG A 51 5.86 0.49 -7.24
N LYS A 52 5.60 -0.80 -7.43
CA LYS A 52 4.68 -1.28 -8.47
C LYS A 52 3.25 -0.79 -8.24
N HIS A 53 2.78 -0.80 -7.00
CA HIS A 53 1.46 -0.26 -6.65
C HIS A 53 1.37 1.21 -7.00
N VAL A 54 2.32 2.03 -6.54
CA VAL A 54 2.38 3.46 -6.86
C VAL A 54 2.38 3.69 -8.37
N GLN A 55 3.19 2.97 -9.13
CA GLN A 55 3.24 3.11 -10.59
C GLN A 55 1.86 2.88 -11.23
N VAL A 56 1.08 1.92 -10.74
CA VAL A 56 -0.28 1.66 -11.23
C VAL A 56 -1.23 2.80 -10.83
N LEU A 57 -1.09 3.34 -9.62
CA LEU A 57 -1.88 4.45 -9.11
C LEU A 57 -1.60 5.78 -9.83
N GLU A 58 -0.36 6.03 -10.23
CA GLU A 58 0.01 7.23 -11.00
C GLU A 58 -0.81 7.36 -12.29
N HIS A 59 -0.95 6.26 -13.02
CA HIS A 59 -1.68 6.17 -14.30
C HIS A 59 -3.20 6.12 -14.13
N SER A 60 -3.70 5.89 -12.91
CA SER A 60 -5.13 5.81 -12.62
C SER A 60 -5.74 7.21 -12.49
N GLN A 61 -6.91 7.47 -13.08
CA GLN A 61 -7.56 8.79 -12.97
C GLN A 61 -8.15 9.06 -11.59
N THR A 62 -8.48 8.00 -10.85
CA THR A 62 -9.03 8.05 -9.50
C THR A 62 -8.27 7.09 -8.58
N LEU A 63 -8.36 7.31 -7.28
CA LEU A 63 -7.91 6.36 -6.26
C LEU A 63 -9.12 5.84 -5.53
N SER A 64 -9.30 4.52 -5.54
CA SER A 64 -10.34 3.90 -4.72
C SER A 64 -9.89 3.82 -3.27
N ARG A 65 -10.84 3.71 -2.34
CA ARG A 65 -10.55 3.43 -0.93
C ARG A 65 -9.60 2.24 -0.75
N ARG A 66 -9.76 1.21 -1.57
CA ARG A 66 -8.93 0.00 -1.53
C ARG A 66 -7.49 0.25 -1.90
N ASP A 67 -7.25 1.13 -2.87
CA ASP A 67 -5.89 1.53 -3.25
C ASP A 67 -5.17 2.20 -2.10
N LEU A 68 -5.90 3.05 -1.35
CA LEU A 68 -5.40 3.74 -0.16
C LEU A 68 -5.18 2.78 1.02
N GLU A 69 -6.06 1.81 1.23
CA GLU A 69 -5.87 0.75 2.24
C GLU A 69 -4.63 -0.11 1.95
N TRP A 70 -4.40 -0.48 0.68
CA TRP A 70 -3.17 -1.15 0.27
C TRP A 70 -1.93 -0.29 0.49
N ALA A 71 -1.97 1.00 0.14
CA ALA A 71 -0.87 1.92 0.39
C ALA A 71 -0.57 2.04 1.89
N PHE A 72 -1.59 2.14 2.73
CA PHE A 72 -1.45 2.19 4.19
C PHE A 72 -0.81 0.91 4.74
N ALA A 73 -1.31 -0.26 4.33
CA ALA A 73 -0.76 -1.54 4.75
C ALA A 73 0.72 -1.71 4.36
N LEU A 74 1.09 -1.27 3.16
CA LEU A 74 2.47 -1.28 2.68
C LEU A 74 3.36 -0.31 3.45
N PHE A 75 2.84 0.87 3.85
CA PHE A 75 3.59 1.79 4.70
C PHE A 75 3.84 1.27 6.10
N LEU A 76 2.90 0.53 6.68
CA LEU A 76 3.12 -0.08 7.99
C LEU A 76 4.16 -1.21 7.95
N ALA A 77 4.32 -1.87 6.80
CA ALA A 77 5.27 -2.95 6.65
C ALA A 77 6.67 -2.46 6.26
N LEU A 78 6.78 -1.29 5.63
CA LEU A 78 8.04 -0.79 5.08
C LEU A 78 9.04 -0.46 6.19
N ASP A 79 10.12 -1.23 6.27
CA ASP A 79 11.25 -0.98 7.16
C ASP A 79 12.06 0.28 6.76
N GLU A 80 12.59 0.99 7.74
CA GLU A 80 13.47 2.16 7.57
C GLU A 80 14.96 1.72 7.64
N PRO A 81 15.89 2.21 6.79
CA PRO A 81 15.80 3.35 5.87
C PRO A 81 15.21 3.06 4.49
N VAL A 82 14.35 3.96 4.02
CA VAL A 82 13.74 3.90 2.67
C VAL A 82 14.79 4.25 1.61
N ASN A 83 15.02 3.36 0.65
CA ASN A 83 15.94 3.62 -0.45
C ASN A 83 15.43 4.75 -1.37
N ALA A 84 16.34 5.36 -2.14
CA ALA A 84 16.04 6.53 -2.97
C ALA A 84 14.93 6.29 -4.01
N GLU A 85 14.85 5.07 -4.54
CA GLU A 85 13.85 4.70 -5.55
C GLU A 85 12.45 4.59 -4.93
N THR A 86 12.32 3.89 -3.82
CA THR A 86 11.07 3.81 -3.05
C THR A 86 10.64 5.20 -2.59
N ALA A 87 11.57 6.02 -2.11
CA ALA A 87 11.31 7.39 -1.71
C ALA A 87 10.77 8.24 -2.89
N ALA A 88 11.29 8.04 -4.11
CA ALA A 88 10.77 8.68 -5.31
C ALA A 88 9.33 8.25 -5.61
N SER A 89 9.01 6.97 -5.51
CA SER A 89 7.63 6.48 -5.65
C SER A 89 6.71 7.07 -4.57
N ILE A 90 7.15 7.15 -3.31
CA ILE A 90 6.35 7.78 -2.24
C ILE A 90 6.01 9.23 -2.59
N ARG A 91 6.98 10.01 -3.09
CA ARG A 91 6.75 11.39 -3.52
C ARG A 91 5.79 11.49 -4.70
N CYS A 92 5.85 10.56 -5.65
CA CYS A 92 4.86 10.53 -6.73
C CYS A 92 3.44 10.23 -6.23
N LEU A 93 3.29 9.28 -5.31
CA LEU A 93 2.00 9.00 -4.68
C LEU A 93 1.47 10.23 -3.93
N LEU A 94 2.33 10.92 -3.16
CA LEU A 94 1.98 12.14 -2.44
C LEU A 94 1.42 13.21 -3.38
N ARG A 95 2.10 13.48 -4.50
CA ARG A 95 1.64 14.42 -5.51
C ARG A 95 0.29 14.00 -6.10
N LYS A 96 0.09 12.70 -6.36
CA LYS A 96 -1.19 12.17 -6.85
C LYS A 96 -2.32 12.36 -5.84
N CYS A 97 -2.11 12.01 -4.57
CA CYS A 97 -3.08 12.21 -3.50
C CYS A 97 -3.41 13.70 -3.33
N ALA A 98 -2.42 14.59 -3.35
CA ALA A 98 -2.64 16.02 -3.25
C ALA A 98 -3.45 16.58 -4.43
N HIS A 99 -3.13 16.15 -5.66
CA HIS A 99 -3.87 16.55 -6.86
C HIS A 99 -5.33 16.11 -6.81
N LEU A 100 -5.59 14.85 -6.47
CA LEU A 100 -6.97 14.34 -6.38
C LEU A 100 -7.73 14.96 -5.22
N ARG A 101 -7.08 15.19 -4.07
CA ARG A 101 -7.70 15.87 -2.93
C ARG A 101 -8.09 17.30 -3.28
N ALA A 102 -7.26 18.03 -4.04
CA ALA A 102 -7.59 19.39 -4.50
C ALA A 102 -8.77 19.43 -5.48
N SER A 103 -9.06 18.31 -6.17
CA SER A 103 -10.19 18.19 -7.10
C SER A 103 -11.51 17.78 -6.44
N LYS A 104 -11.47 17.26 -5.19
CA LYS A 104 -12.68 16.87 -4.45
C LYS A 104 -13.28 18.07 -3.71
N VAL A 105 -14.60 18.22 -3.83
CA VAL A 105 -15.38 19.25 -3.15
C VAL A 105 -15.95 18.73 -1.83
N ASP A 106 -16.28 17.44 -1.77
CA ASP A 106 -16.86 16.81 -0.59
C ASP A 106 -15.80 16.24 0.35
N TYR A 107 -16.03 16.40 1.65
CA TYR A 107 -15.18 15.83 2.70
C TYR A 107 -15.62 14.41 3.03
N ASP A 108 -15.24 13.46 2.17
CA ASP A 108 -15.57 12.04 2.32
C ASP A 108 -14.45 11.21 2.99
N ASP A 109 -14.75 9.94 3.27
CA ASP A 109 -13.80 8.98 3.87
C ASP A 109 -12.50 8.85 3.07
N ASP A 110 -12.55 8.99 1.74
CA ASP A 110 -11.35 8.90 0.91
C ASP A 110 -10.45 10.11 1.13
N VAL A 111 -11.01 11.32 1.28
CA VAL A 111 -10.23 12.52 1.62
C VAL A 111 -9.52 12.34 2.97
N VAL A 112 -10.22 11.77 3.96
CA VAL A 112 -9.62 11.43 5.26
C VAL A 112 -8.47 10.44 5.09
N MET A 113 -8.68 9.37 4.31
CA MET A 113 -7.65 8.36 4.08
C MET A 113 -6.45 8.91 3.29
N MET A 114 -6.67 9.77 2.30
CA MET A 114 -5.60 10.47 1.59
C MET A 114 -4.79 11.35 2.54
N ASN A 115 -5.43 12.03 3.51
CA ASN A 115 -4.73 12.83 4.52
C ASN A 115 -3.85 11.97 5.45
N ILE A 116 -4.32 10.78 5.82
CA ILE A 116 -3.54 9.82 6.61
C ILE A 116 -2.30 9.39 5.82
N ILE A 117 -2.47 8.99 4.56
CA ILE A 117 -1.37 8.61 3.66
C ILE A 117 -0.36 9.76 3.53
N ILE A 118 -0.84 10.98 3.26
CA ILE A 118 0.02 12.17 3.15
C ILE A 118 0.79 12.42 4.44
N THR A 119 0.17 12.21 5.60
CA THR A 119 0.79 12.42 6.90
C THR A 119 1.88 11.38 7.18
N ILE A 120 1.62 10.10 6.91
CA ILE A 120 2.61 9.04 7.11
C ILE A 120 3.79 9.26 6.16
N ALA A 121 3.54 9.39 4.86
CA ALA A 121 4.59 9.64 3.88
C ALA A 121 5.38 10.93 4.16
N GLY A 122 4.70 12.01 4.52
CA GLY A 122 5.32 13.31 4.74
C GLY A 122 6.10 13.43 6.05
N LYS A 123 5.53 12.95 7.16
CA LYS A 123 6.10 13.11 8.52
C LYS A 123 6.91 11.91 8.98
N TYR A 124 6.43 10.69 8.74
CA TYR A 124 7.12 9.48 9.19
C TYR A 124 8.31 9.17 8.29
N PHE A 125 8.09 9.08 6.97
CA PHE A 125 9.18 8.84 6.02
C PHE A 125 9.94 10.10 5.59
N GLY A 126 9.56 11.28 6.10
CA GLY A 126 10.20 12.55 5.77
C GLY A 126 10.14 12.94 4.29
N GLN A 127 9.13 12.46 3.54
CA GLN A 127 9.02 12.66 2.08
C GLN A 127 8.13 13.86 1.69
N SER A 128 7.86 14.78 2.62
CA SER A 128 7.18 16.03 2.27
C SER A 128 8.12 16.91 1.43
N ASP A 129 7.65 17.44 0.29
CA ASP A 129 8.38 18.50 -0.40
C ASP A 129 8.52 19.67 0.58
N LYS A 130 9.76 20.12 0.79
CA LYS A 130 10.08 21.29 1.60
C LYS A 130 9.87 22.57 0.80
#